data_AF-A0A6H9WKD8-F1
#
_entry.id   AF-A0A6H9WKD8-F1
#
_cell.length_a   1.000
_cell.length_b   1.000
_cell.length_c   1.000
_cell.angle_alpha   90.00
_cell.angle_beta   90.00
_cell.angle_gamma   90.00
#
_symmetry.space_group_name_H-M   'P 1'
#
loop_
_entity.id
_entity.type
_entity.pdbx_description
1 polymer ?
#
loop_
_entity_poly.entity_id
_entity_poly.type
_entity_poly.pdbx_seq_one_letter_code
_entity_poly.pdbx_strand_id
1 'polypeptide(L)'
;MKPWQIIIIVLVILLLFGAPKLPALAKSLGQSMRIFRKEVKGLEADKAADQEWTRPNQQGEQSSPMTSGQAPAQTPVQQPAPVQQQPVQPAPTQPAEGDAQKNS
;
A
#
# COMPACT_ATOMS: atom_id res chain seq x y z
N MET A 1 -27.48 -31.29 -1.02
CA MET A 1 -27.45 -29.90 -1.55
C MET A 1 -26.42 -29.84 -2.65
N LYS A 2 -26.75 -29.35 -3.85
CA LYS A 2 -25.87 -29.45 -5.02
C LYS A 2 -24.92 -28.24 -5.04
N PRO A 3 -23.60 -28.41 -4.82
CA PRO A 3 -22.64 -27.30 -4.74
C PRO A 3 -22.60 -26.42 -6.00
N TRP A 4 -23.15 -26.92 -7.11
CA TRP A 4 -23.33 -26.21 -8.37
C TRP A 4 -24.09 -24.87 -8.24
N GLN A 5 -25.09 -24.79 -7.36
CA GLN A 5 -25.91 -23.57 -7.22
C GLN A 5 -25.10 -22.38 -6.72
N ILE A 6 -24.17 -22.62 -5.80
CA ILE A 6 -23.30 -21.59 -5.24
C ILE A 6 -22.36 -21.04 -6.31
N ILE A 7 -21.82 -21.92 -7.16
CA ILE A 7 -20.94 -21.52 -8.27
C ILE A 7 -21.66 -20.56 -9.22
N ILE A 8 -22.92 -20.83 -9.56
CA ILE A 8 -23.71 -19.96 -10.45
C ILE A 8 -23.91 -18.57 -9.81
N ILE A 9 -24.25 -18.51 -8.52
CA ILE A 9 -24.46 -17.24 -7.81
C ILE A 9 -23.16 -16.43 -7.78
N VAL A 10 -22.04 -17.08 -7.46
CA VAL A 10 -20.72 -16.45 -7.47
C VAL A 10 -20.40 -15.93 -8.86
N LEU A 11 -20.66 -16.70 -9.93
CA LEU A 11 -20.43 -16.28 -11.30
C LEU A 11 -21.22 -15.01 -11.67
N VAL A 12 -22.50 -14.93 -11.29
CA VAL A 12 -23.33 -13.73 -11.52
C VAL A 12 -22.76 -12.52 -10.77
N ILE A 13 -22.35 -12.67 -9.52
CA ILE A 13 -21.72 -11.59 -8.74
C ILE A 13 -20.38 -11.18 -9.39
N LEU A 14 -19.56 -12.11 -9.89
CA LEU A 14 -18.34 -11.77 -10.61
C LEU A 14 -18.62 -10.99 -11.91
N LEU A 15 -19.72 -11.28 -12.61
CA LEU A 15 -20.10 -10.53 -13.82
C LEU A 15 -20.56 -9.11 -13.48
N LEU A 16 -21.30 -8.92 -12.39
CA LEU A 16 -21.81 -7.61 -11.96
C LEU A 16 -20.72 -6.74 -11.33
N PHE A 17 -19.90 -7.33 -10.47
CA PHE A 17 -18.87 -6.61 -9.70
C PHE A 17 -17.50 -6.63 -10.39
N GLY A 18 -17.24 -7.60 -11.27
CA GLY A 18 -15.97 -7.81 -11.93
C GLY A 18 -14.98 -8.63 -11.10
N ALA A 19 -14.10 -9.38 -11.80
CA ALA A 19 -13.02 -10.17 -11.20
C ALA A 19 -12.09 -9.38 -10.23
N PRO A 20 -11.73 -8.09 -10.45
CA PRO A 20 -10.83 -7.39 -9.55
C PRO A 20 -11.51 -6.83 -8.28
N LYS A 21 -12.85 -6.70 -8.24
CA LYS A 21 -13.54 -6.07 -7.09
C LYS A 21 -13.83 -7.05 -5.96
N LEU A 22 -14.08 -8.33 -6.24
CA LEU A 22 -14.23 -9.35 -5.19
C LEU A 22 -13.00 -9.57 -4.32
N PRO A 23 -11.76 -9.71 -4.86
CA PRO A 23 -10.58 -9.85 -4.02
C PRO A 23 -10.32 -8.59 -3.19
N ALA A 24 -10.64 -7.40 -3.71
CA ALA A 24 -10.52 -6.16 -2.96
C ALA A 24 -11.48 -6.10 -1.74
N LEU A 25 -12.76 -6.45 -1.95
CA LEU A 25 -13.77 -6.50 -0.89
C LEU A 25 -13.49 -7.61 0.13
N ALA A 26 -13.05 -8.79 -0.32
CA ALA A 26 -12.65 -9.88 0.56
C ALA A 26 -11.43 -9.50 1.42
N LYS A 27 -10.46 -8.77 0.83
CA LYS A 27 -9.27 -8.31 1.54
C LYS A 27 -9.61 -7.26 2.60
N SER A 28 -10.48 -6.28 2.29
CA SER A 28 -10.91 -5.28 3.28
C SER A 28 -11.74 -5.91 4.41
N LEU A 29 -12.69 -6.78 4.08
CA LEU A 29 -13.52 -7.48 5.07
C LEU A 29 -12.69 -8.43 5.94
N GLY A 30 -11.72 -9.14 5.33
CA GLY A 30 -10.81 -10.04 6.03
C GLY A 30 -9.88 -9.31 7.01
N GLN A 31 -9.41 -8.10 6.65
CA GLN A 31 -8.61 -7.27 7.56
C GLN A 31 -9.42 -6.81 8.78
N SER A 32 -10.63 -6.30 8.58
CA SER A 32 -11.53 -5.92 9.69
C SER A 32 -11.87 -7.10 10.59
N MET A 33 -12.17 -8.26 9.99
CA MET A 33 -12.52 -9.47 10.75
C MET A 33 -11.32 -10.03 11.52
N ARG A 34 -10.09 -9.89 11.00
CA ARG A 34 -8.86 -10.31 11.70
C ARG A 34 -8.60 -9.46 12.95
N ILE A 35 -8.79 -8.15 12.85
CA ILE A 35 -8.60 -7.24 13.99
C ILE A 35 -9.61 -7.57 15.09
N PHE A 36 -10.89 -7.68 14.73
CA PHE A 36 -11.94 -8.08 15.66
C PHE A 36 -11.67 -9.44 16.31
N ARG A 37 -11.26 -10.46 15.53
CA ARG A 37 -10.91 -11.78 16.07
C ARG A 37 -9.71 -11.72 17.03
N LYS A 38 -8.72 -10.87 16.77
CA LYS A 38 -7.56 -10.70 17.66
C LYS A 38 -7.93 -10.04 18.97
N GLU A 39 -8.75 -8.99 18.93
CA GLU A 39 -9.24 -8.31 20.14
C GLU A 39 -10.11 -9.25 20.97
N VAL A 40 -11.08 -9.92 20.35
CA VAL A 40 -11.95 -10.90 21.03
C VAL A 40 -11.13 -12.05 21.63
N LYS A 41 -10.14 -12.59 20.90
CA LYS A 41 -9.28 -13.66 21.41
C LYS A 41 -8.29 -13.16 22.47
N GLY A 42 -7.89 -11.89 22.44
CA GLY A 42 -7.10 -11.25 23.49
C GLY A 42 -7.85 -11.17 24.80
N LEU A 43 -9.15 -10.87 24.77
CA LEU A 43 -10.02 -10.88 25.96
C LEU A 43 -10.22 -12.29 26.54
N GLU A 44 -10.31 -13.29 25.67
CA GLU A 44 -10.41 -14.71 26.08
C GLU A 44 -9.07 -15.23 26.63
N ALA A 45 -7.95 -14.79 26.03
CA ALA A 45 -6.60 -15.14 26.46
C ALA A 45 -6.19 -14.43 27.75
N ASP A 46 -6.63 -13.19 27.99
CA ASP A 46 -6.40 -12.45 29.24
C ASP A 46 -7.01 -13.18 30.45
N LYS A 47 -8.21 -13.75 30.28
CA LYS A 47 -8.84 -14.64 31.29
C LYS A 47 -8.10 -15.97 31.49
N ALA A 48 -7.28 -16.42 30.55
CA ALA A 48 -6.48 -17.65 30.66
C ALA A 48 -5.04 -17.38 31.12
N ALA A 49 -4.50 -16.18 30.83
CA ALA A 49 -3.16 -15.74 31.18
C ALA A 49 -3.02 -15.41 32.69
N ASP A 50 -4.11 -15.08 33.37
CA ASP A 50 -4.15 -15.00 34.85
C ASP A 50 -3.86 -16.36 35.54
N GLN A 51 -3.83 -17.46 34.78
CA GLN A 51 -3.50 -18.82 35.26
C GLN A 51 -2.22 -19.42 34.63
N GLU A 52 -1.53 -18.73 33.71
CA GLU A 52 -0.38 -19.32 32.99
C GLU A 52 0.79 -18.34 32.84
N TRP A 53 1.25 -17.73 33.93
CA TRP A 53 2.61 -17.19 34.00
C TRP A 53 3.65 -18.32 34.03
N THR A 54 3.70 -19.21 33.03
CA THR A 54 4.83 -20.16 32.90
C THR A 54 5.00 -20.83 31.52
N ARG A 55 4.92 -20.17 30.37
CA ARG A 55 5.50 -20.75 29.13
C ARG A 55 6.17 -19.73 28.19
N PRO A 56 7.48 -19.83 27.94
CA PRO A 56 8.15 -18.99 26.97
C PRO A 56 7.83 -19.44 25.54
N ASN A 57 7.32 -18.48 24.77
CA ASN A 57 7.54 -18.24 23.34
C ASN A 57 8.12 -19.41 22.51
N GLN A 58 7.25 -20.13 21.80
CA GLN A 58 7.61 -20.95 20.64
C GLN A 58 6.40 -21.07 19.69
N GLN A 59 6.36 -20.29 18.60
CA GLN A 59 5.96 -20.74 17.25
C GLN A 59 5.83 -19.56 16.28
N GLY A 60 6.84 -19.42 15.42
CA GLY A 60 6.84 -18.48 14.30
C GLY A 60 8.09 -18.47 13.43
N GLU A 61 8.98 -19.48 13.52
CA GLU A 61 10.07 -19.69 12.56
C GLU A 61 9.67 -20.81 11.61
N GLN A 62 9.17 -20.50 10.40
CA GLN A 62 9.43 -21.29 9.19
C GLN A 62 8.89 -20.60 7.92
N SER A 63 9.76 -19.86 7.23
CA SER A 63 9.93 -19.95 5.76
C SER A 63 10.95 -18.93 5.25
N SER A 64 12.23 -19.30 5.29
CA SER A 64 13.23 -18.80 4.36
C SER A 64 13.69 -19.97 3.49
N PRO A 65 13.28 -20.06 2.22
CA PRO A 65 14.10 -20.72 1.22
C PRO A 65 15.09 -19.70 0.68
N MET A 66 16.33 -19.79 1.16
CA MET A 66 17.48 -19.22 0.45
C MET A 66 17.59 -19.93 -0.90
N THR A 67 17.41 -19.21 -2.01
CA THR A 67 17.93 -19.63 -3.31
C THR A 67 19.16 -18.77 -3.61
N SER A 68 20.31 -19.41 -3.57
CA SER A 68 21.60 -18.88 -3.97
C SER A 68 21.60 -18.68 -5.49
N GLY A 69 21.82 -17.45 -5.97
CA GLY A 69 21.99 -17.24 -7.41
C GLY A 69 21.85 -15.82 -7.96
N GLN A 70 22.42 -14.77 -7.35
CA GLN A 70 23.05 -13.67 -8.10
C GLN A 70 23.79 -12.70 -7.17
N ALA A 71 25.05 -12.43 -7.51
CA ALA A 71 25.96 -11.55 -6.81
C ALA A 71 25.48 -10.08 -6.79
N PRO A 72 25.73 -9.32 -5.72
CA PRO A 72 25.48 -7.89 -5.66
C PRO A 72 26.58 -7.15 -6.43
N ALA A 73 26.33 -6.87 -7.70
CA ALA A 73 27.08 -5.88 -8.48
C ALA A 73 26.14 -5.20 -9.49
N GLN A 74 25.08 -4.57 -8.97
CA GLN A 74 24.38 -3.53 -9.74
C GLN A 74 25.07 -2.20 -9.43
N THR A 75 25.98 -1.85 -10.33
CA THR A 75 26.65 -0.57 -10.43
C THR A 75 25.62 0.57 -10.33
N PRO A 76 25.78 1.55 -9.43
CA PRO A 76 24.87 2.68 -9.34
C PRO A 76 25.09 3.60 -10.55
N VAL A 77 24.38 3.33 -11.65
CA VAL A 77 24.30 4.22 -12.82
C VAL A 77 22.91 4.18 -13.43
N GLN A 78 22.02 5.05 -12.96
CA GLN A 78 21.42 6.11 -13.78
C GLN A 78 20.19 6.72 -13.10
N GLN A 79 20.43 7.94 -12.63
CA GLN A 79 19.48 8.99 -12.34
C GLN A 79 19.03 9.61 -13.67
N PRO A 80 17.74 9.57 -14.05
CA PRO A 80 17.11 10.71 -14.66
C PRO A 80 16.74 11.64 -13.51
N ALA A 81 17.45 12.76 -13.38
CA ALA A 81 17.01 13.81 -12.49
C ALA A 81 15.56 14.17 -12.88
N PRO A 82 14.63 14.35 -11.92
CA PRO A 82 13.47 15.17 -12.21
C PRO A 82 14.05 16.52 -12.64
N VAL A 83 13.78 16.90 -13.89
CA VAL A 83 14.04 18.26 -14.36
C VAL A 83 13.33 19.18 -13.38
N GLN A 84 14.10 19.79 -12.48
CA GLN A 84 13.64 20.93 -11.71
C GLN A 84 13.27 21.96 -12.78
N GLN A 85 11.98 22.22 -12.92
CA GLN A 85 11.48 23.31 -13.74
C GLN A 85 12.22 24.56 -13.26
N GLN A 86 13.19 25.03 -14.03
CA GLN A 86 13.80 26.32 -13.79
C GLN A 86 12.64 27.32 -13.78
N PRO A 87 12.46 28.12 -12.73
CA PRO A 87 11.64 29.31 -12.86
C PRO A 87 12.27 30.10 -13.99
N VAL A 88 11.53 30.25 -15.09
CA VAL A 88 11.89 31.15 -16.17
C VAL A 88 12.16 32.51 -15.53
N GLN A 89 13.42 32.89 -15.42
CA GLN A 89 13.79 34.20 -14.94
C GLN A 89 13.31 35.18 -16.02
N PRO A 90 12.33 36.05 -15.76
CA PRO A 90 12.11 37.17 -16.66
C PRO A 90 13.41 37.96 -16.70
N ALA A 91 13.94 38.17 -17.90
CA ALA A 91 15.12 38.98 -18.11
C ALA A 91 14.95 40.32 -17.36
N PRO A 92 16.00 40.84 -16.70
CA PRO A 92 15.97 42.21 -16.24
C PRO A 92 16.01 43.13 -17.46
N THR A 93 14.84 43.45 -18.03
CA THR A 93 14.69 44.66 -18.85
C THR A 93 14.73 45.86 -17.90
N GLN A 94 15.94 46.37 -17.70
CA GLN A 94 16.21 47.73 -17.28
C GLN A 94 17.26 48.28 -18.27
N PRO A 95 17.38 49.59 -18.47
CA PRO A 95 16.36 50.61 -18.66
C PRO A 95 16.68 51.47 -19.91
N ALA A 96 15.66 51.97 -20.61
CA ALA A 96 15.78 53.15 -21.48
C ALA A 96 14.62 54.06 -21.08
N GLU A 97 14.85 55.10 -20.28
CA GLU A 97 15.31 56.42 -20.73
C GLU A 97 14.28 57.11 -21.64
N GLY A 98 13.71 58.22 -21.14
CA GLY A 98 12.82 59.15 -21.85
C GLY A 98 11.41 58.56 -22.07
N ASP A 99 10.31 59.12 -21.62
CA ASP A 99 9.96 60.53 -21.65
C ASP A 99 8.96 60.79 -20.51
N ALA A 100 9.34 61.70 -19.62
CA ALA A 100 8.35 62.56 -19.02
C ALA A 100 7.57 63.26 -20.15
N GLN A 101 6.35 63.68 -19.83
CA GLN A 101 5.66 64.75 -20.55
C GLN A 101 4.92 64.31 -21.81
N LYS A 102 3.60 64.09 -21.66
CA LYS A 102 2.55 64.92 -22.27
C LYS A 102 1.18 64.24 -22.15
N ASN A 103 0.21 65.02 -21.71
CA ASN A 103 -1.19 65.04 -22.17
C ASN A 103 -2.29 64.62 -21.19
N SER A 104 -3.01 65.66 -20.75
CA SER A 104 -4.45 65.75 -20.40
C SER A 104 -4.91 65.27 -19.03
#